data_AF-A0A355INA8-F1
#
_entry.id   AF-A0A355INA8-F1
#
_cell.length_a   1.000
_cell.length_b   1.000
_cell.length_c   1.000
_cell.angle_alpha   90.00
_cell.angle_beta   90.00
_cell.angle_gamma   90.00
#
_symmetry.space_group_name_H-M   'P 1'
#
loop_
_entity.id
_entity.type
_entity.pdbx_description
1 polymer ?
#
loop_
_entity_poly.entity_id
_entity_poly.type
_entity_poly.pdbx_seq_one_letter_code
_entity_poly.pdbx_strand_id
1 'polypeptide(L)'
;MGQLSFDFKRFSVRHDACAMKVGTDAVLLGAWVDVSDAERFLDVGTGTGLLALMVAQRTANASIDALEIDTAGAAQALRNVA
;
A
#
# COMPACT_ATOMS: atom_id res chain seq x y z
N MET A 1 22.86 5.65 -3.54
CA MET A 1 21.73 5.35 -4.45
C MET A 1 20.67 4.63 -3.64
N GLY A 2 19.51 5.24 -3.43
CA GLY A 2 18.42 4.60 -2.67
C GLY A 2 17.66 3.61 -3.55
N GLN A 3 17.20 2.52 -2.96
CA GLN A 3 16.33 1.55 -3.64
C GLN A 3 15.05 2.24 -4.14
N LEU A 4 14.66 1.97 -5.39
CA LEU A 4 13.53 2.58 -6.11
C LEU A 4 12.21 1.81 -5.93
N SER A 5 12.32 0.54 -5.56
CA SER A 5 11.22 -0.37 -5.33
C SER A 5 11.50 -1.28 -4.14
N PHE A 6 10.44 -1.69 -3.45
CA PHE A 6 10.47 -2.73 -2.43
C PHE A 6 9.70 -3.95 -2.94
N ASP A 7 10.35 -5.11 -2.94
CA ASP A 7 9.79 -6.34 -3.50
C ASP A 7 9.21 -7.23 -2.39
N PHE A 8 7.93 -7.55 -2.52
CA PHE A 8 7.24 -8.56 -1.73
C PHE A 8 7.17 -9.87 -2.51
N LYS A 9 6.73 -10.95 -1.87
CA LYS A 9 6.66 -12.28 -2.51
C LYS A 9 5.75 -12.33 -3.74
N ARG A 10 4.77 -11.43 -3.86
CA ARG A 10 3.71 -11.46 -4.89
C ARG A 10 3.54 -10.15 -5.66
N PHE A 11 4.14 -9.06 -5.19
CA PHE A 11 4.01 -7.73 -5.78
C PHE A 11 5.23 -6.88 -5.43
N SER A 12 5.42 -5.79 -6.17
CA SER A 12 6.48 -4.81 -5.92
C SER A 12 5.86 -3.43 -5.74
N VAL A 13 6.43 -2.62 -4.86
CA VAL A 13 5.97 -1.25 -4.59
C VAL A 13 7.06 -0.28 -4.98
N ARG A 14 6.80 0.59 -5.96
CA ARG A 14 7.66 1.73 -6.25
C ARG A 14 7.39 2.85 -5.26
N HIS A 15 8.45 3.56 -4.88
CA HIS A 15 8.42 4.57 -3.82
C HIS A 15 9.40 5.72 -4.08
N ASP A 16 9.57 6.06 -5.35
CA ASP A 16 10.52 7.04 -5.88
C ASP A 16 9.98 8.47 -5.99
N ALA A 17 8.65 8.62 -6.04
CA ALA A 17 7.95 9.90 -6.20
C ALA A 17 7.08 10.30 -4.98
N CYS A 18 7.05 9.48 -3.93
CA CYS A 18 6.33 9.77 -2.69
C CYS A 18 7.29 10.24 -1.59
N ALA A 19 6.81 11.14 -0.72
CA ALA A 19 7.61 11.73 0.34
C ALA A 19 8.17 10.69 1.35
N MET A 20 7.40 9.63 1.60
CA MET A 20 7.81 8.53 2.47
C MET A 20 8.03 7.23 1.68
N LYS A 21 9.13 6.56 2.01
CA LYS A 21 9.47 5.22 1.51
C LYS A 21 8.72 4.14 2.28
N VAL A 22 8.77 2.91 1.78
CA VAL A 22 8.32 1.73 2.55
C VAL A 22 9.05 1.69 3.90
N GLY A 23 8.28 1.78 4.98
CA GLY A 23 8.77 1.70 6.35
C GLY A 23 8.44 0.35 6.99
N THR A 24 9.28 -0.07 7.95
CA THR A 24 9.07 -1.31 8.71
C THR A 24 7.70 -1.34 9.38
N ASP A 25 7.25 -0.23 9.94
CA ASP A 25 5.96 -0.15 10.65
C ASP A 25 4.79 -0.48 9.73
N ALA A 26 4.79 0.02 8.48
CA ALA A 26 3.76 -0.29 7.50
C ALA A 26 3.77 -1.77 7.10
N VAL A 27 4.96 -2.36 6.92
CA VAL A 27 5.10 -3.79 6.61
C VAL A 27 4.59 -4.65 7.77
N LEU A 28 4.95 -4.30 9.01
CA LEU A 28 4.50 -5.02 10.20
C LEU A 28 2.99 -4.89 10.39
N LEU A 29 2.44 -3.68 10.25
CA LEU A 29 1.00 -3.44 10.37
C LEU A 29 0.20 -4.23 9.33
N GLY A 30 0.59 -4.13 8.05
CA GLY A 30 -0.12 -4.83 6.97
C GLY A 30 -0.02 -6.36 7.07
N ALA A 31 1.01 -6.89 7.72
CA ALA A 31 1.14 -8.31 8.01
C ALA A 31 0.36 -8.74 9.26
N TRP A 32 0.29 -7.88 10.29
CA TRP A 32 -0.33 -8.18 11.58
C TRP A 32 -1.86 -8.08 11.51
N VAL A 33 -2.39 -7.03 10.87
CA VAL A 33 -3.83 -6.70 10.93
C VAL A 33 -4.69 -7.88 10.46
N ASP A 34 -5.75 -8.21 11.21
CA ASP A 34 -6.72 -9.22 10.77
C ASP A 34 -7.68 -8.61 9.76
N VAL A 35 -7.87 -9.30 8.64
CA VAL A 35 -8.68 -8.86 7.49
C VAL A 35 -9.70 -9.91 7.06
N SER A 36 -9.83 -10.99 7.83
CA SER A 36 -10.54 -12.21 7.43
C SER A 36 -12.04 -12.00 7.24
N ASP A 37 -12.66 -11.15 8.06
CA ASP A 37 -14.11 -10.91 8.08
C ASP A 37 -14.51 -9.51 7.59
N ALA A 38 -13.60 -8.82 6.90
CA ALA A 38 -13.84 -7.48 6.37
C ALA A 38 -13.83 -7.46 4.84
N GLU A 39 -14.80 -6.75 4.26
CA GLU A 39 -14.87 -6.53 2.81
C GLU A 39 -14.61 -5.07 2.43
N ARG A 40 -14.72 -4.13 3.37
CA ARG A 40 -14.52 -2.69 3.12
C ARG A 40 -13.40 -2.15 3.98
N PHE A 41 -12.47 -1.47 3.34
CA PHE A 41 -11.27 -0.94 3.97
C PHE A 41 -11.09 0.52 3.59
N LEU A 42 -10.58 1.29 4.53
CA LEU A 42 -10.17 2.68 4.33
C LEU A 42 -8.71 2.81 4.76
N ASP A 43 -7.84 3.13 3.82
CA ASP A 43 -6.41 3.39 4.04
C ASP A 43 -6.16 4.89 4.02
N VAL A 44 -5.97 5.50 5.20
CA VAL A 44 -5.78 6.94 5.36
C VAL A 44 -4.29 7.27 5.41
N GLY A 45 -3.82 8.06 4.46
CA GLY A 45 -2.38 8.27 4.28
C GLY A 45 -1.74 7.10 3.53
N THR A 46 -2.36 6.68 2.42
CA THR A 46 -1.97 5.47 1.69
C THR A 46 -0.55 5.54 1.12
N GLY A 47 -0.03 6.75 0.88
CA GLY A 47 1.33 6.99 0.40
C GLY A 47 1.64 6.24 -0.89
N THR A 48 2.31 5.09 -0.76
CA THR A 48 2.67 4.21 -1.89
C THR A 48 1.58 3.23 -2.29
N GLY A 49 0.47 3.15 -1.56
CA GLY A 49 -0.54 2.11 -1.73
C GLY A 49 -0.19 0.79 -1.02
N LEU A 50 0.88 0.74 -0.23
CA LEU A 50 1.39 -0.52 0.34
C LEU A 50 0.34 -1.26 1.16
N LEU A 51 -0.32 -0.60 2.13
CA LEU A 51 -1.29 -1.27 2.99
C LEU A 51 -2.52 -1.71 2.20
N ALA A 52 -3.04 -0.85 1.31
CA ALA A 52 -4.10 -1.20 0.37
C ALA A 52 -3.77 -2.45 -0.46
N LEU A 53 -2.56 -2.56 -1.02
CA LEU A 53 -2.13 -3.74 -1.78
C LEU A 53 -1.98 -4.99 -0.90
N MET A 54 -1.46 -4.85 0.32
CA MET A 54 -1.36 -5.96 1.27
C MET A 54 -2.75 -6.51 1.65
N VAL A 55 -3.74 -5.63 1.84
CA VAL A 55 -5.13 -6.01 2.08
C VAL A 55 -5.72 -6.70 0.85
N ALA A 56 -5.57 -6.12 -0.34
CA ALA A 56 -6.07 -6.70 -1.60
C ALA A 56 -5.52 -8.11 -1.86
N GLN A 57 -4.27 -8.39 -1.49
CA GLN A 57 -3.68 -9.73 -1.61
C GLN A 57 -4.31 -10.74 -0.63
N ARG A 58 -4.79 -10.29 0.53
CA ARG A 58 -5.26 -11.14 1.63
C ARG A 58 -6.78 -11.35 1.62
N THR A 59 -7.51 -10.52 0.88
CA THR A 59 -8.98 -10.51 0.86
C THR A 59 -9.50 -10.47 -0.58
N ALA A 60 -10.15 -11.55 -1.03
CA ALA A 60 -10.55 -11.75 -2.43
C ALA A 60 -11.54 -10.70 -2.96
N ASN A 61 -12.44 -10.20 -2.10
CA ASN A 61 -13.51 -9.26 -2.47
C ASN A 61 -13.32 -7.89 -1.78
N ALA A 62 -12.08 -7.47 -1.54
CA ALA A 62 -11.80 -6.21 -0.87
C ALA A 62 -12.24 -5.00 -1.70
N SER A 63 -13.09 -4.17 -1.13
CA SER A 63 -13.35 -2.79 -1.55
C SER A 63 -12.48 -1.86 -0.72
N ILE A 64 -11.53 -1.18 -1.35
CA ILE A 64 -10.52 -0.38 -0.63
C ILE A 64 -10.58 1.07 -1.11
N ASP A 65 -10.88 1.98 -0.20
CA ASP A 65 -10.70 3.41 -0.40
C ASP A 65 -9.31 3.81 0.13
N ALA A 66 -8.46 4.33 -0.75
CA ALA A 66 -7.09 4.71 -0.40
C ALA A 66 -6.92 6.23 -0.53
N LEU A 67 -6.81 6.91 0.61
CA LEU A 67 -6.75 8.37 0.68
C LEU A 67 -5.30 8.84 0.82
N GLU A 68 -4.88 9.72 -0.09
CA GLU A 68 -3.62 10.45 -0.01
C GLU A 68 -3.83 11.92 -0.32
N ILE A 69 -3.28 12.80 0.52
CA ILE A 69 -3.39 14.25 0.35
C ILE A 69 -2.35 14.77 -0.62
N ASP A 70 -1.18 14.13 -0.67
CA ASP A 70 -0.12 14.47 -1.61
C ASP A 70 -0.39 13.88 -3.00
N THR A 71 -0.54 14.75 -4.00
CA THR A 71 -0.82 14.33 -5.39
C THR A 71 0.24 13.40 -5.96
N ALA A 72 1.52 13.54 -5.57
CA ALA A 72 2.59 12.67 -6.07
C ALA A 72 2.51 11.27 -5.43
N GLY A 73 2.23 11.20 -4.12
CA GLY A 73 1.88 9.97 -3.42
C GLY A 73 0.67 9.27 -4.03
N ALA A 74 -0.45 9.99 -4.23
CA ALA A 74 -1.65 9.43 -4.85
C ALA A 74 -1.35 8.85 -6.25
N ALA A 75 -0.59 9.57 -7.07
CA ALA A 75 -0.17 9.10 -8.38
C ALA A 75 0.78 7.88 -8.30
N GLN A 76 1.65 7.82 -7.29
CA GLN A 76 2.50 6.65 -7.03
C GLN A 76 1.66 5.43 -6.65
N ALA A 77 0.74 5.58 -5.70
CA ALA A 77 -0.17 4.52 -5.28
C ALA A 77 -0.94 3.95 -6.48
N LEU A 78 -1.51 4.83 -7.31
CA LEU A 78 -2.22 4.41 -8.53
C LEU A 78 -1.33 3.61 -9.49
N ARG A 79 -0.05 3.98 -9.64
CA ARG A 79 0.90 3.22 -10.48
C ARG A 79 1.27 1.85 -9.91
N ASN A 80 1.20 1.67 -8.59
CA ASN A 80 1.51 0.38 -7.96
C ASN A 80 0.33 -0.61 -7.99
N VAL A 81 -0.87 -0.16 -8.36
CA VAL A 81 -2.06 -1.02 -8.56
C VAL A 81 -2.01 -1.79 -9.89
N ALA A 82 -1.19 -1.34 -10.85
CA ALA A 82 -1.13 -1.85 -12.22
C ALA A 82 -0.46 -3.22 -12.36
#